data_AF-A0A1K2HLC7-F1
#
_entry.id   AF-A0A1K2HLC7-F1
#
_cell.length_a   1.000
_cell.length_b   1.000
_cell.length_c   1.000
_cell.angle_alpha   90.00
_cell.angle_beta   90.00
_cell.angle_gamma   90.00
#
_symmetry.space_group_name_H-M   'P 1'
#
loop_
_entity.id
_entity.type
_entity.pdbx_description
1 polymer ?
#
loop_
_entity_poly.entity_id
_entity_poly.type
_entity_poly.pdbx_seq_one_letter_code
_entity_poly.pdbx_strand_id
1 'polypeptide(L)' 'MKLGQAAESPADWAAFVKRYKAEMAEPAAAHDLALLAALSHQTNFSVGCYCEDEARCHRAVLRELLLAKGAVLQG' A
#
# COMPACT_ATOMS: atom_id res chain seq x y z
N MET A 1 -6.46 -4.60 -7.14
CA MET A 1 -7.40 -4.04 -6.13
C MET A 1 -8.56 -4.97 -5.83
N LYS A 2 -9.37 -5.37 -6.83
CA LYS A 2 -10.48 -6.35 -6.64
C LYS A 2 -10.09 -7.62 -5.87
N LEU A 3 -8.87 -8.13 -6.08
CA LEU A 3 -8.38 -9.35 -5.42
C LEU A 3 -8.17 -9.22 -3.91
N GLY A 4 -7.83 -8.02 -3.40
CA GLY A 4 -7.67 -7.82 -1.95
C GLY A 4 -9.03 -7.74 -1.25
N GLN A 5 -10.00 -7.10 -1.90
CA GLN A 5 -11.40 -7.02 -1.42
C GLN A 5 -12.13 -8.37 -1.53
N ALA A 6 -11.80 -9.18 -2.54
CA ALA A 6 -12.38 -10.51 -2.75
C ALA A 6 -11.64 -11.63 -2.00
N ALA A 7 -10.69 -11.31 -1.12
CA ALA A 7 -9.99 -12.32 -0.32
C ALA A 7 -10.91 -12.87 0.78
N GLU A 8 -11.40 -14.08 0.57
CA GLU A 8 -12.31 -14.77 1.51
C GLU A 8 -11.55 -15.61 2.55
N SER A 9 -10.27 -15.92 2.29
CA SER A 9 -9.41 -16.68 3.20
C SER A 9 -8.06 -15.99 3.49
N PRO A 10 -7.36 -16.37 4.58
CA PRO A 10 -5.99 -15.92 4.83
C PRO A 10 -5.01 -16.27 3.70
N ALA A 11 -5.23 -17.38 2.99
CA ALA A 11 -4.40 -17.78 1.86
C ALA A 11 -4.60 -16.84 0.66
N ASP A 12 -5.84 -16.46 0.37
CA ASP A 12 -6.15 -15.49 -0.70
C ASP A 12 -5.55 -14.12 -0.38
N TRP A 13 -5.61 -13.72 0.89
CA TRP A 13 -4.98 -12.49 1.35
C TRP A 13 -3.46 -12.54 1.17
N ALA A 14 -2.80 -13.62 1.59
CA ALA A 14 -1.36 -13.78 1.41
C ALA A 14 -0.95 -13.75 -0.08
N ALA A 15 -1.74 -14.39 -0.95
CA ALA A 15 -1.52 -14.35 -2.39
C ALA A 15 -1.68 -12.92 -2.96
N PHE A 16 -2.71 -12.20 -2.52
CA PHE A 16 -2.91 -10.79 -2.86
C PHE A 16 -1.72 -9.93 -2.40
N VAL A 17 -1.29 -10.03 -1.15
CA VAL A 17 -0.16 -9.24 -0.62
C VAL A 17 1.10 -9.50 -1.43
N LYS A 18 1.42 -10.77 -1.72
CA LYS A 18 2.59 -11.14 -2.53
C LYS A 18 2.53 -10.50 -3.91
N ARG A 19 1.39 -10.63 -4.61
CA ARG A 19 1.21 -10.06 -5.94
C ARG A 19 1.29 -8.53 -5.92
N TYR A 20 0.63 -7.89 -4.95
CA TYR A 20 0.64 -6.43 -4.82
C TYR A 20 2.04 -5.90 -4.56
N LYS A 21 2.81 -6.53 -3.66
CA LYS A 21 4.22 -6.14 -3.42
C LYS A 21 5.08 -6.29 -4.69
N ALA A 22 4.84 -7.31 -5.51
CA ALA A 22 5.53 -7.47 -6.79
C ALA A 22 5.16 -6.35 -7.78
N GLU A 23 3.87 -6.03 -7.92
CA GLU A 23 3.42 -4.90 -8.77
C GLU A 23 4.01 -3.56 -8.30
N MET A 24 4.13 -3.35 -6.98
CA MET A 24 4.71 -2.13 -6.40
C MET A 24 6.25 -2.08 -6.50
N ALA A 25 6.90 -3.19 -6.84
CA ALA A 25 8.34 -3.25 -7.08
C ALA A 25 8.71 -2.89 -8.53
N GLU A 26 7.73 -2.84 -9.45
CA GLU A 26 7.96 -2.39 -10.82
C GLU A 26 8.49 -0.95 -10.86
N PRO A 27 9.38 -0.58 -11.81
CA PRO A 27 10.13 0.67 -11.76
C PRO A 27 9.28 1.93 -11.60
N ALA A 28 8.16 2.03 -12.32
CA ALA A 28 7.26 3.17 -12.24
C ALA A 28 6.60 3.29 -10.86
N ALA A 29 6.02 2.19 -10.36
CA ALA A 29 5.40 2.17 -9.03
C ALA A 29 6.42 2.42 -7.92
N ALA A 30 7.61 1.84 -8.02
CA ALA A 30 8.68 2.05 -7.04
C ALA A 30 9.13 3.52 -7.00
N HIS A 31 9.19 4.20 -8.15
CA HIS A 31 9.47 5.63 -8.26
C HIS A 31 8.35 6.46 -7.62
N ASP A 32 7.09 6.19 -7.94
CA ASP A 32 5.94 6.90 -7.37
C ASP A 32 5.89 6.76 -5.84
N LEU A 33 6.17 5.58 -5.31
CA LEU A 33 6.25 5.35 -3.86
C LEU A 33 7.39 6.14 -3.21
N ALA A 34 8.54 6.26 -3.87
CA ALA A 34 9.64 7.07 -3.38
C ALA A 34 9.29 8.57 -3.38
N LEU A 35 8.60 9.04 -4.43
CA LEU A 35 8.10 10.41 -4.51
C LEU A 35 7.10 10.71 -3.38
N LEU A 36 6.12 9.82 -3.16
CA LEU A 36 5.15 9.97 -2.08
C LEU A 36 5.83 9.97 -0.70
N ALA A 37 6.82 9.09 -0.48
CA ALA A 37 7.60 9.09 0.74
C ALA A 37 8.34 10.43 0.93
N ALA A 38 9.03 10.93 -0.11
CA ALA A 38 9.71 12.22 -0.05
C ALA A 38 8.75 13.39 0.25
N LEU A 39 7.57 13.39 -0.37
CA LEU A 39 6.54 14.43 -0.15
C LEU A 39 6.04 14.44 1.30
N SER A 40 5.97 13.28 1.96
CA SER A 40 5.44 13.16 3.32
C SER A 40 6.28 13.92 4.36
N HIS A 41 7.55 14.21 4.06
CA HIS A 41 8.40 15.02 4.93
C HIS A 41 8.06 16.52 4.88
N GLN A 42 7.42 16.99 3.81
CA GLN A 42 7.13 18.41 3.62
C GLN A 42 5.69 18.76 3.91
N THR A 43 4.76 17.84 3.65
CA THR A 43 3.33 18.08 3.86
C THR A 43 2.57 16.81 4.17
N ASN A 44 1.49 16.97 4.92
CA ASN A 44 0.54 15.90 5.14
C ASN A 44 -0.32 15.73 3.89
N PHE A 45 -0.47 14.48 3.44
CA PHE A 45 -1.42 14.09 2.41
C PHE A 45 -2.08 12.77 2.78
N SER A 46 -3.25 12.54 2.20
CA SER A 46 -4.06 11.35 2.48
C SER A 46 -4.15 10.47 1.25
N VAL A 47 -3.87 9.18 1.43
CA VAL A 47 -4.18 8.14 0.43
C VAL A 47 -5.38 7.35 0.93
N GLY A 48 -6.50 7.44 0.20
CA GLY A 48 -7.74 6.76 0.53
C GLY A 48 -7.89 5.41 -0.18
N CYS A 49 -8.63 4.47 0.45
CA CYS A 49 -9.29 3.36 -0.25
C CYS A 49 -10.80 3.45 0.01
N TYR A 50 -11.60 2.95 -0.92
CA TYR A 50 -13.01 2.61 -0.71
C TYR A 50 -13.18 1.12 -0.37
N CYS A 51 -12.34 0.61 0.54
CA CYS A 51 -12.37 -0.77 0.98
C CYS A 51 -13.31 -0.85 2.20
N GLU A 52 -14.26 -1.79 2.20
CA GLU A 52 -15.21 -1.95 3.32
C GLU A 52 -14.52 -2.45 4.60
N ASP A 53 -13.57 -3.39 4.45
CA ASP A 53 -12.77 -3.93 5.55
C ASP A 53 -11.34 -3.36 5.51
N GLU A 54 -10.97 -2.60 6.54
CA GLU A 54 -9.63 -2.01 6.66
C GLU A 54 -8.53 -3.04 6.91
N ALA A 55 -8.83 -4.16 7.57
CA ALA A 55 -7.86 -5.22 7.86
C ALA A 55 -7.46 -5.98 6.59
N ARG A 56 -8.30 -5.95 5.56
CA ARG A 56 -8.04 -6.49 4.21
C ARG A 56 -7.96 -5.40 3.16
N CYS A 57 -7.45 -4.23 3.58
CA CYS A 57 -7.24 -3.10 2.70
C CYS A 57 -5.81 -3.11 2.14
N HIS A 58 -5.67 -2.91 0.83
CA HIS A 58 -4.36 -2.70 0.19
C HIS A 58 -3.56 -1.57 0.87
N ARG A 59 -4.24 -0.59 1.50
CA ARG A 59 -3.62 0.54 2.19
C ARG A 59 -2.75 0.08 3.37
N ALA A 60 -3.08 -1.04 4.01
CA ALA A 60 -2.24 -1.63 5.05
C ALA A 60 -0.88 -2.05 4.46
N VAL A 61 -0.89 -2.70 3.30
CA VAL A 61 0.33 -3.09 2.59
C VAL A 61 1.08 -1.87 2.03
N LEU A 62 0.35 -0.90 1.49
CA LEU A 62 0.92 0.35 0.98
C LEU A 62 1.63 1.15 2.08
N ARG A 63 1.05 1.19 3.28
CA ARG A 63 1.66 1.81 4.47
C ARG A 63 3.03 1.19 4.77
N GLU A 64 3.14 -0.15 4.78
CA GLU A 64 4.44 -0.83 4.98
C GLU A 64 5.46 -0.43 3.91
N LEU A 65 5.04 -0.38 2.64
CA LEU A 65 5.92 -0.04 1.53
C LEU A 65 6.41 1.41 1.58
N LEU A 66 5.55 2.35 1.97
CA LEU A 66 5.90 3.75 2.15
C LEU A 66 6.86 3.93 3.33
N LEU A 67 6.62 3.26 4.46
CA LEU A 67 7.54 3.27 5.60
C LEU A 67 8.92 2.70 5.24
N ALA A 68 8.96 1.61 4.47
CA ALA A 68 10.21 1.03 3.97
C ALA A 68 10.97 1.97 3.01
N LYS A 69 10.28 2.95 2.40
CA LYS A 69 10.87 4.02 1.58
C LYS A 69 11.21 5.29 2.37
N GLY A 70 10.99 5.28 3.69
CA GLY A 70 11.33 6.40 4.59
C GLY A 70 10.20 7.41 4.82
N ALA A 71 8.96 7.11 4.42
CA ALA A 71 7.84 8.02 4.62
C ALA A 71 7.59 8.33 6.11
N VAL A 72 7.19 9.56 6.40
CA VAL A 72 6.71 10.00 7.72
C VAL A 72 5.19 9.98 7.71
N LEU A 73 4.59 9.19 8.60
CA LEU A 73 3.13 9.09 8.72
C LEU A 73 2.68 9.71 10.03
N GLN A 74 1.68 10.60 9.96
CA GLN A 74 1.00 11.10 11.15
C GLN A 74 -0.12 10.14 11.57
N GLY A 75 -0.23 9.92 12.88
CA GLY A 75 -1.20 9.01 13.50
C GLY A 75 -2.60 9.60 13.60
#